data_AF-A0A5M8SI15-F1
#
_entry.id   AF-A0A5M8SI15-F1
#
_cell.length_a   1.000
_cell.length_b   1.000
_cell.length_c   1.000
_cell.angle_alpha   90.00
_cell.angle_beta   90.00
_cell.angle_gamma   90.00
#
_symmetry.space_group_name_H-M   'P 1'
#
loop_
_entity.id
_entity.type
_entity.pdbx_description
1 polymer ?
#
loop_
_entity_poly.entity_id
_entity_poly.type
_entity_poly.pdbx_seq_one_letter_code
_entity_poly.pdbx_strand_id
1 'polypeptide(L)'
;MSNSVQYSLDFTQKVPPAAQERIAAGMKQADENADPKWRHIFDACVLAAAKKKREITSDDVLAEVEALPNAPSTHNLAAIGPAMKRAAQMGVIARTDRFSRSARPEKNGNLHAVWLSKFYSESQ
;
A
#
# COMPACT_ATOMS: atom_id res chain seq x y z
N MET A 1 -22.09 42.10 -12.88
CA MET A 1 -22.45 40.68 -13.00
C MET A 1 -21.21 39.88 -12.69
N SER A 2 -21.18 39.20 -11.54
CA SER A 2 -20.03 38.40 -11.11
C SER A 2 -20.04 37.09 -11.88
N ASN A 3 -19.07 36.88 -12.77
CA ASN A 3 -18.87 35.60 -13.42
C ASN A 3 -18.40 34.60 -12.36
N SER A 4 -19.31 33.81 -11.83
CA SER A 4 -18.97 32.64 -11.02
C SER A 4 -18.24 31.65 -11.91
N VAL A 5 -16.94 31.46 -11.64
CA VAL A 5 -16.12 30.49 -12.37
C VAL A 5 -16.76 29.12 -12.19
N GLN A 6 -17.16 28.49 -13.30
CA GLN A 6 -17.95 27.25 -13.29
C GLN A 6 -17.17 26.06 -12.70
N TYR A 7 -15.83 26.08 -12.78
CA TYR A 7 -14.95 25.07 -12.19
C TYR A 7 -13.63 25.68 -11.69
N SER A 8 -13.17 25.24 -10.52
CA SER A 8 -11.85 25.53 -9.95
C SER A 8 -11.00 24.27 -10.04
N LEU A 9 -9.94 24.30 -10.85
CA LEU A 9 -8.98 23.20 -10.95
C LEU A 9 -7.77 23.49 -10.05
N ASP A 10 -7.58 22.66 -9.03
CA ASP A 10 -6.39 22.68 -8.20
C ASP A 10 -5.38 21.63 -8.71
N PHE A 11 -4.34 22.09 -9.40
CA PHE A 11 -3.27 21.25 -9.92
C PHE A 11 -2.23 20.88 -8.84
N THR A 12 -2.34 21.40 -7.62
CA THR A 12 -1.42 21.10 -6.52
C THR A 12 -1.81 19.82 -5.77
N GLN A 13 -3.07 19.39 -5.89
CA GLN A 13 -3.58 18.22 -5.19
C GLN A 13 -3.74 17.01 -6.12
N LYS A 14 -3.26 15.85 -5.65
CA LYS A 14 -3.22 14.61 -6.43
C LYS A 14 -4.62 14.07 -6.80
N VAL A 15 -5.58 14.26 -5.90
CA VAL A 15 -6.98 13.80 -6.01
C VAL A 15 -7.83 14.78 -5.17
N PRO A 16 -9.08 15.12 -5.56
CA PRO A 16 -9.93 15.98 -4.74
C PRO A 16 -10.03 15.48 -3.28
N PRO A 17 -10.06 16.37 -2.26
CA PRO A 17 -10.11 15.97 -0.86
C PRO A 17 -11.20 14.93 -0.54
N ALA A 18 -12.41 15.15 -1.06
CA ALA A 18 -13.54 14.22 -0.89
C ALA A 18 -13.30 12.82 -1.48
N ALA A 19 -12.44 12.69 -2.50
CA ALA A 19 -12.05 11.39 -3.04
C ALA A 19 -10.95 10.73 -2.18
N GLN A 20 -10.02 11.51 -1.61
CA GLN A 20 -9.02 11.00 -0.66
C GLN A 20 -9.69 10.43 0.59
N GLU A 21 -10.69 11.13 1.13
CA GLU A 21 -11.48 10.69 2.27
C GLU A 21 -12.21 9.38 2.00
N ARG A 22 -12.88 9.25 0.84
CA ARG A 22 -13.55 8.00 0.43
C ARG A 22 -12.58 6.83 0.32
N ILE A 23 -11.39 7.05 -0.25
CA ILE A 23 -10.34 6.03 -0.33
C ILE A 23 -9.88 5.62 1.07
N ALA A 24 -9.64 6.60 1.97
CA ALA A 24 -9.22 6.33 3.33
C ALA A 24 -10.29 5.56 4.13
N ALA A 25 -11.57 5.93 3.98
CA ALA A 25 -12.70 5.24 4.58
C ALA A 25 -12.80 3.79 4.07
N GLY A 26 -12.68 3.58 2.76
CA GLY A 26 -12.67 2.24 2.17
C GLY A 26 -11.51 1.38 2.67
N MET A 27 -10.31 1.95 2.82
CA MET A 27 -9.16 1.26 3.40
C MET A 27 -9.39 0.89 4.87
N LYS A 28 -9.96 1.80 5.66
CA LYS A 28 -10.26 1.57 7.08
C LYS A 28 -11.29 0.45 7.24
N GLN A 29 -12.38 0.50 6.48
CA GLN A 29 -13.43 -0.51 6.50
C GLN A 29 -12.91 -1.88 6.06
N ALA A 30 -12.08 -1.93 5.02
CA ALA A 30 -11.45 -3.17 4.57
C ALA A 30 -10.55 -3.78 5.66
N ASP A 31 -9.84 -2.93 6.41
CA ASP A 31 -9.01 -3.41 7.52
C ASP A 31 -9.83 -3.89 8.72
N GLU A 32 -10.86 -3.14 9.12
CA GLU A 32 -11.72 -3.50 10.25
C GLU A 32 -12.44 -4.84 10.03
N ASN A 33 -12.91 -5.09 8.81
CA ASN A 33 -13.60 -6.32 8.45
C ASN A 33 -12.66 -7.48 8.08
N ALA A 34 -11.34 -7.24 8.02
CA ALA A 34 -10.38 -8.29 7.70
C ALA A 34 -10.26 -9.28 8.86
N ASP A 35 -10.33 -10.58 8.51
CA ASP A 35 -10.05 -11.68 9.44
C ASP A 35 -8.69 -11.45 10.16
N PRO A 36 -8.64 -11.56 11.50
CA PRO A 36 -7.43 -11.27 12.27
C PRO A 36 -6.23 -12.14 11.88
N LYS A 37 -6.43 -13.43 11.60
CA LYS A 37 -5.35 -14.33 11.16
C LYS A 37 -4.83 -13.88 9.80
N TRP A 38 -5.73 -13.50 8.91
CA TRP A 38 -5.39 -12.95 7.61
C TRP A 38 -4.55 -11.67 7.74
N ARG A 39 -4.94 -10.76 8.64
CA ARG A 39 -4.21 -9.52 8.93
C ARG A 39 -2.76 -9.80 9.36
N HIS A 40 -2.57 -10.72 10.29
CA HIS A 40 -1.24 -11.10 10.78
C HIS A 40 -0.37 -11.75 9.71
N ILE A 41 -0.96 -12.57 8.84
CA ILE A 41 -0.23 -13.17 7.71
C ILE A 41 0.31 -12.07 6.80
N PHE A 42 -0.51 -11.08 6.43
CA PHE A 42 -0.07 -9.98 5.58
C PHE A 42 0.97 -9.10 6.25
N ASP A 43 0.82 -8.80 7.55
CA ASP A 43 1.83 -8.06 8.31
C ASP A 43 3.17 -8.80 8.33
N ALA A 44 3.15 -10.14 8.48
CA ALA A 44 4.34 -10.99 8.40
C ALA A 44 4.97 -11.00 6.99
N CYS A 45 4.16 -11.02 5.93
CA CYS A 45 4.64 -10.93 4.55
C CYS A 45 5.29 -9.57 4.26
N VAL A 46 4.72 -8.46 4.77
CA VAL A 46 5.36 -7.13 4.66
C VAL A 46 6.71 -7.13 5.37
N LEU A 47 6.77 -7.69 6.59
CA LEU A 47 8.02 -7.82 7.35
C LEU A 47 9.07 -8.66 6.61
N ALA A 48 8.66 -9.79 6.03
CA ALA A 48 9.54 -10.66 5.25
C ALA A 48 10.11 -9.94 4.03
N ALA A 49 9.27 -9.24 3.27
CA ALA A 49 9.72 -8.43 2.13
C ALA A 49 10.70 -7.34 2.57
N ALA A 50 10.37 -6.60 3.65
CA ALA A 50 11.22 -5.54 4.19
C ALA A 50 12.58 -6.05 4.66
N LYS A 51 12.68 -7.28 5.15
CA LYS A 51 13.95 -7.91 5.54
C LYS A 51 14.80 -8.36 4.35
N LYS A 52 14.22 -8.57 3.17
CA LYS A 52 14.91 -9.06 1.97
C LYS A 52 15.42 -7.95 1.07
N LYS A 53 14.75 -6.80 1.06
CA LYS A 53 15.06 -5.69 0.16
C LYS A 53 15.06 -4.37 0.90
N ARG A 54 15.98 -3.49 0.49
CA ARG A 54 16.05 -2.10 0.99
C ARG A 54 14.80 -1.29 0.60
N GLU A 55 14.25 -1.55 -0.58
CA GLU A 55 13.05 -0.88 -1.08
C GLU A 55 12.04 -1.93 -1.53
N ILE A 56 10.79 -1.75 -1.11
CA ILE A 56 9.71 -2.69 -1.39
C ILE A 56 8.45 -2.00 -1.90
N THR A 57 7.64 -2.77 -2.62
CA THR A 57 6.34 -2.41 -3.15
C THR A 57 5.30 -3.45 -2.75
N SER A 58 4.03 -3.20 -3.08
CA SER A 58 2.96 -4.19 -2.86
C SER A 58 3.16 -5.50 -3.62
N ASP A 59 3.92 -5.51 -4.73
CA ASP A 59 4.20 -6.74 -5.47
C ASP A 59 5.18 -7.66 -4.75
N ASP A 60 6.11 -7.08 -4.00
CA ASP A 60 7.05 -7.83 -3.18
C ASP A 60 6.31 -8.54 -2.04
N VAL A 61 5.33 -7.87 -1.43
CA VAL A 61 4.45 -8.49 -0.42
C VAL A 61 3.62 -9.61 -1.02
N LEU A 62 3.07 -9.42 -2.22
CA LEU A 62 2.35 -10.47 -2.94
C LEU A 62 3.23 -11.70 -3.20
N ALA A 63 4.49 -11.49 -3.57
CA ALA A 63 5.42 -12.58 -3.81
C ALA A 63 5.68 -13.38 -2.51
N GLU A 64 5.76 -12.71 -1.36
CA GLU A 64 5.86 -13.39 -0.07
C GLU A 64 4.59 -14.17 0.29
N VAL A 65 3.41 -13.65 -0.05
CA VAL A 65 2.13 -14.37 0.16
C VAL A 65 2.06 -15.61 -0.71
N GLU A 66 2.40 -15.49 -2.01
CA GLU A 66 2.39 -16.59 -2.97
C GLU A 66 3.39 -17.70 -2.63
N ALA A 67 4.47 -17.37 -1.91
CA ALA A 67 5.45 -18.34 -1.43
C ALA A 67 4.96 -19.17 -0.23
N LEU A 68 3.82 -18.83 0.38
CA LEU A 68 3.29 -19.58 1.53
C LEU A 68 2.65 -20.91 1.09
N PRO A 69 2.95 -22.03 1.76
CA PRO A 69 2.40 -23.35 1.40
C PRO A 69 0.88 -23.45 1.55
N ASN A 70 0.26 -22.57 2.35
CA ASN A 70 -1.18 -22.44 2.51
C ASN A 70 -1.56 -20.95 2.46
N ALA A 71 -1.13 -20.27 1.39
CA ALA A 71 -1.44 -18.88 1.17
C ALA A 71 -2.95 -18.65 1.31
N PRO A 72 -3.39 -17.67 2.11
CA PRO A 72 -4.82 -17.40 2.23
C PRO A 72 -5.37 -17.00 0.86
N SER A 73 -6.34 -17.78 0.37
CA SER A 73 -7.11 -17.45 -0.82
C SER A 73 -7.77 -16.09 -0.61
N THR A 74 -7.33 -15.09 -1.36
CA THR A 74 -7.95 -13.78 -1.34
C THR A 74 -8.34 -13.39 -2.75
N HIS A 75 -9.64 -13.34 -3.01
CA HIS A 75 -10.16 -12.68 -4.20
C HIS A 75 -10.03 -11.14 -4.09
N ASN A 76 -9.66 -10.61 -2.91
CA ASN A 76 -9.60 -9.17 -2.67
C ASN A 76 -8.24 -8.73 -2.10
N LEU A 77 -7.37 -8.28 -3.00
CA LEU A 77 -6.04 -7.74 -2.68
C LEU A 77 -6.06 -6.35 -2.04
N ALA A 78 -7.24 -5.77 -1.77
CA ALA A 78 -7.36 -4.44 -1.18
C ALA A 78 -6.66 -4.31 0.17
N ALA A 79 -6.53 -5.41 0.91
CA ALA A 79 -5.97 -5.38 2.27
C ALA A 79 -4.43 -5.34 2.34
N ILE A 80 -3.71 -5.40 1.20
CA ILE A 80 -2.27 -5.09 1.16
C ILE A 80 -2.00 -3.62 1.51
N GLY A 81 -2.84 -2.70 1.02
CA GLY A 81 -2.69 -1.27 1.31
C GLY A 81 -2.70 -0.95 2.80
N PRO A 82 -3.73 -1.41 3.55
CA PRO A 82 -3.76 -1.37 5.01
C PRO A 82 -2.54 -2.02 5.70
N ALA A 83 -2.11 -3.20 5.26
CA ALA A 83 -0.93 -3.88 5.84
C ALA A 83 0.34 -3.04 5.70
N MET A 84 0.58 -2.45 4.52
CA MET A 84 1.72 -1.54 4.31
C MET A 84 1.64 -0.31 5.23
N LYS A 85 0.45 0.27 5.41
CA LYS A 85 0.27 1.41 6.32
C LYS A 85 0.52 1.04 7.78
N ARG A 86 0.02 -0.10 8.26
CA ARG A 86 0.29 -0.58 9.62
C ARG A 86 1.78 -0.82 9.83
N ALA A 87 2.45 -1.50 8.91
CA ALA A 87 3.89 -1.72 8.97
C ALA A 87 4.67 -0.39 9.06
N ALA A 88 4.20 0.65 8.35
CA ALA A 88 4.80 1.98 8.47
C ALA A 88 4.57 2.63 9.83
N GLN A 89 3.36 2.52 10.38
CA GLN A 89 3.04 2.98 11.74
C GLN A 89 3.86 2.25 12.81
N MET A 90 4.17 0.98 12.59
CA MET A 90 5.01 0.16 13.47
C MET A 90 6.52 0.39 13.28
N GLY A 91 6.93 1.28 12.37
CA GLY A 91 8.34 1.59 12.13
C GLY A 91 9.11 0.51 11.34
N VAL A 92 8.42 -0.41 10.67
CA VAL A 92 9.05 -1.46 9.86
C VAL A 92 9.52 -0.90 8.50
N ILE A 93 8.72 0.00 7.92
CA ILE A 93 8.98 0.65 6.64
C ILE A 93 8.66 2.14 6.72
N ALA A 94 9.22 2.94 5.82
CA ALA A 94 8.87 4.35 5.65
C ALA A 94 8.33 4.61 4.25
N ARG A 95 7.33 5.49 4.16
CA ARG A 95 6.80 5.95 2.89
C ARG A 95 7.84 6.81 2.18
N THR A 96 7.99 6.61 0.88
CA THR A 96 8.74 7.53 0.01
C THR A 96 7.79 8.26 -0.92
N ASP A 97 8.30 9.30 -1.60
CA ASP A 97 7.57 10.03 -2.64
C ASP A 97 7.67 9.37 -4.03
N ARG A 98 8.33 8.20 -4.11
CA ARG A 98 8.54 7.49 -5.37
C ARG A 98 7.48 6.42 -5.61
N PHE A 99 7.27 6.16 -6.89
CA PHE A 99 6.35 5.14 -7.38
C PHE A 99 7.06 4.30 -8.43
N SER A 100 6.76 3.01 -8.47
CA SER A 100 7.23 2.08 -9.48
C SER A 100 6.04 1.39 -10.14
N ARG A 101 6.17 1.06 -11.42
CA ARG A 101 5.15 0.26 -12.10
C ARG A 101 5.27 -1.20 -11.66
N SER A 102 4.11 -1.83 -11.51
CA SER A 102 4.06 -3.27 -11.26
C SER A 102 4.72 -4.04 -12.39
N ALA A 103 5.56 -5.01 -12.03
CA ALA A 103 6.14 -5.96 -12.98
C ALA A 103 5.19 -7.13 -13.32
N ARG A 104 4.07 -7.24 -12.59
CA ARG A 104 3.11 -8.33 -12.75
C ARG A 104 2.17 -8.07 -13.95
N PRO A 105 2.06 -8.99 -14.93
CA PRO A 105 1.25 -8.79 -16.13
C PRO A 105 -0.22 -8.47 -15.83
N GLU A 106 -0.83 -9.15 -14.85
CA GLU A 106 -2.23 -8.99 -14.47
C GLU A 106 -2.56 -7.62 -13.84
N LYS A 107 -1.54 -6.84 -13.49
CA LYS A 107 -1.67 -5.50 -12.92
C LYS A 107 -1.62 -4.39 -13.96
N ASN A 108 -1.41 -4.70 -15.24
CA ASN A 108 -1.36 -3.72 -16.34
C ASN A 108 -0.43 -2.52 -16.04
N GLY A 109 0.69 -2.76 -15.34
CA GLY A 109 1.63 -1.71 -14.97
C GLY A 109 1.09 -0.67 -13.99
N ASN A 110 0.16 -1.06 -13.11
CA ASN A 110 -0.36 -0.22 -12.04
C ASN A 110 0.79 0.42 -11.22
N LEU A 111 0.60 1.67 -10.77
CA LEU A 111 1.61 2.39 -10.01
C LEU A 111 1.55 1.99 -8.54
N HIS A 112 2.62 1.37 -8.06
CA HIS A 112 2.81 0.99 -6.68
C HIS A 112 3.74 1.97 -5.99
N ALA A 113 3.39 2.33 -4.76
CA ALA A 113 4.26 3.16 -3.96
C ALA A 113 5.52 2.39 -3.55
N VAL A 114 6.65 3.08 -3.59
CA VAL A 114 7.91 2.55 -3.07
C VAL A 114 8.01 2.89 -1.59
N TRP A 115 8.35 1.88 -0.78
CA TRP A 115 8.57 2.01 0.64
C TRP A 115 9.99 1.62 0.98
N LEU A 116 10.62 2.38 1.86
CA LEU A 116 11.98 2.12 2.33
C LEU A 116 11.91 1.21 3.55
N SER A 117 12.64 0.11 3.54
CA SER A 117 12.80 -0.76 4.69
C SER A 117 13.67 -0.12 5.76
N LYS A 118 13.23 -0.17 7.03
CA LYS A 118 13.99 0.33 8.16
C LYS A 118 15.09 -0.61 8.65
N PHE A 119 15.08 -1.88 8.24
CA PHE A 119 16.17 -2.82 8.53
C PHE A 119 17.51 -2.44 7.90
N TYR A 120 17.47 -1.63 6.83
CA TYR A 120 18.67 -1.19 6.12
C TYR A 120 19.05 0.27 6.42
N SER A 121 18.32 0.96 7.29
CA SER A 121 18.63 2.33 7.68
C SER A 121 19.55 2.45 8.90
N GLU A 122 19.73 1.37 9.68
CA GLU A 122 20.61 1.35 10.87
C GLU A 122 22.03 0.84 10.60
N SER A 123 22.38 0.58 9.33
CA SER A 123 23.73 0.11 8.94
C SER A 123 24.62 1.21 8.37
N GLN A 124 24.41 2.47 8.77
CA GLN A 124 25.29 3.61 8.46
C GLN A 124 25.72 4.34 9.72
#